data_AF-A7VMZ7-F1
#
_entry.id   AF-A7VMZ7-F1
#
_cell.length_a   1.000
_cell.length_b   1.000
_cell.length_c   1.000
_cell.angle_alpha   90.00
_cell.angle_beta   90.00
_cell.angle_gamma   90.00
#
_symmetry.space_group_name_H-M   'P 1'
#
loop_
_entity.id
_entity.type
_entity.pdbx_description
1 polymer ?
#
loop_
_entity_poly.entity_id
_entity_poly.type
_entity_poly.pdbx_seq_one_letter_code
_entity_poly.pdbx_strand_id
1 'polypeptide(L)'
;FNAAGRGSCQTGDCGGVLQCTGWGKPPNTLAEYALDQFGNLDFWDISLVDGFNIPMTFAPTKPSAGKCHAIHCTANINGECPRALKVPGGC
;
A
#
# COMPACT_ATOMS: atom_id res chain seq x y z
N PHE A 1 17.23 10.15 3.21
CA PHE A 1 16.91 10.91 4.44
C PHE A 1 18.20 11.30 5.14
N ASN A 2 18.21 12.43 5.84
CA ASN A 2 19.31 12.86 6.71
C ASN A 2 19.17 12.28 8.14
N ALA A 3 20.12 12.57 9.02
CA ALA A 3 20.14 12.07 10.39
C ALA A 3 18.93 12.52 11.25
N ALA A 4 18.24 13.59 10.86
CA ALA A 4 17.02 14.07 11.51
C ALA A 4 15.73 13.46 10.91
N GLY A 5 15.86 12.43 10.06
CA GLY A 5 14.72 11.76 9.44
C GLY A 5 14.01 12.60 8.36
N ARG A 6 14.65 13.63 7.81
CA ARG A 6 14.09 14.48 6.75
C ARG A 6 14.67 14.13 5.38
N GLY A 7 13.85 14.21 4.34
CA GLY A 7 14.23 13.83 2.98
C GLY A 7 13.04 13.85 2.03
N SER A 8 13.07 12.99 1.02
CA SER A 8 11.96 12.75 0.11
C SER A 8 12.03 11.33 -0.45
N CYS A 9 10.88 10.74 -0.73
CA CYS A 9 10.75 9.50 -1.50
C CYS A 9 10.30 9.76 -2.93
N GLN A 10 10.65 8.86 -3.86
CA GLN A 10 10.18 8.93 -5.24
C GLN A 10 8.68 8.58 -5.36
N THR A 11 8.23 7.58 -4.59
CA THR A 11 6.82 7.17 -4.48
C THR A 11 6.45 7.06 -3.00
N GLY A 12 5.18 7.30 -2.66
CA GLY A 12 4.69 7.18 -1.27
C GLY A 12 5.28 8.17 -0.27
N ASP A 13 5.84 9.31 -0.72
CA ASP A 13 6.37 10.32 0.21
C ASP A 13 5.26 10.86 1.12
N CYS A 14 5.48 10.80 2.43
CA CYS A 14 4.50 11.17 3.45
C CYS A 14 4.81 12.53 4.13
N GLY A 15 5.32 13.49 3.34
CA GLY A 15 5.66 14.83 3.82
C GLY A 15 7.15 15.03 4.10
N GLY A 16 8.01 14.29 3.40
CA GLY A 16 9.46 14.40 3.53
C GLY A 16 10.03 13.95 4.87
N VAL A 17 9.29 13.12 5.60
CA VAL A 17 9.68 12.55 6.88
C VAL A 17 9.82 11.03 6.78
N LEU A 18 10.78 10.46 7.49
CA LEU A 18 10.97 9.01 7.56
C LEU A 18 9.89 8.32 8.40
N GLN A 19 9.46 8.98 9.49
CA GLN A 19 8.36 8.53 10.35
C GLN A 19 7.09 9.25 9.92
N CYS A 20 6.27 8.56 9.11
CA CYS A 20 5.03 9.12 8.59
C CYS A 20 4.02 9.38 9.72
N THR A 21 3.42 10.57 9.71
CA THR A 21 2.30 10.95 10.59
C THR A 21 1.00 11.19 9.82
N GLY A 22 1.04 10.98 8.50
CA GLY A 22 -0.08 11.08 7.59
C GLY A 22 0.15 10.20 6.35
N TRP A 23 -0.78 10.28 5.41
CA TRP A 23 -0.77 9.46 4.20
C TRP A 23 0.39 9.80 3.26
N GLY A 24 0.84 8.79 2.51
CA GLY A 24 1.83 8.96 1.45
C GLY A 24 1.19 9.50 0.17
N LYS A 25 2.00 10.18 -0.66
CA LYS A 25 1.55 10.66 -1.98
C LYS A 25 1.50 9.52 -3.01
N PRO A 26 0.41 9.43 -3.81
CA PRO A 26 0.33 8.52 -4.94
C PRO A 26 1.48 8.70 -5.96
N PRO A 27 1.90 7.63 -6.67
CA PRO A 27 1.36 6.27 -6.54
C PRO A 27 1.96 5.50 -5.36
N ASN A 28 1.13 4.71 -4.67
CA ASN A 28 1.55 3.82 -3.59
C ASN A 28 0.54 2.69 -3.38
N THR A 29 1.00 1.44 -3.49
CA THR A 29 0.17 0.26 -3.18
C THR A 29 -0.17 0.28 -1.68
N LEU A 30 -1.46 0.32 -1.34
CA LEU A 30 -1.92 0.43 0.04
C LEU A 30 -2.34 -0.92 0.60
N ALA A 31 -1.94 -1.21 1.84
CA ALA A 31 -2.62 -2.17 2.70
C ALA A 31 -3.52 -1.38 3.64
N GLU A 32 -4.83 -1.46 3.42
CA GLU A 32 -5.82 -0.77 4.22
C GLU A 32 -6.45 -1.77 5.19
N TYR A 33 -6.67 -1.34 6.44
CA TYR A 33 -7.33 -2.18 7.43
C TYR A 33 -8.12 -1.33 8.44
N ALA A 34 -9.23 -1.89 8.88
CA ALA A 34 -10.05 -1.39 9.96
C ALA A 34 -10.35 -2.55 10.91
N LEU A 35 -9.91 -2.42 12.16
CA LEU A 35 -10.02 -3.46 13.17
C LEU A 35 -11.31 -3.32 13.97
N ASP A 36 -11.88 -4.44 14.41
CA ASP A 36 -13.05 -4.48 15.30
C ASP A 36 -14.23 -3.63 14.80
N GLN A 37 -14.60 -3.83 13.54
CA GLN A 37 -15.71 -3.14 12.89
C GLN A 37 -17.02 -3.92 13.09
N PHE A 38 -17.98 -3.73 12.19
CA PHE A 38 -19.29 -4.37 12.26
C PHE A 38 -19.19 -5.89 12.46
N GLY A 39 -19.83 -6.38 13.53
CA GLY A 39 -19.86 -7.81 13.85
C GLY A 39 -18.57 -8.36 14.49
N ASN A 40 -17.73 -7.50 15.07
CA ASN A 40 -16.41 -7.85 15.62
C ASN A 40 -15.50 -8.47 14.55
N LEU A 41 -15.58 -7.93 13.34
CA LEU A 41 -14.79 -8.36 12.20
C LEU A 41 -13.78 -7.28 11.84
N ASP A 42 -12.58 -7.73 11.48
CA ASP A 42 -11.60 -6.89 10.82
C ASP A 42 -11.91 -6.86 9.32
N PHE A 43 -11.81 -5.69 8.73
CA PHE A 43 -11.91 -5.50 7.28
C PHE A 43 -10.54 -5.05 6.78
N TRP A 44 -10.05 -5.70 5.73
CA TRP A 44 -8.78 -5.35 5.14
C TRP A 44 -8.79 -5.59 3.64
N ASP A 45 -7.96 -4.83 2.94
CA ASP A 45 -7.81 -4.92 1.50
C ASP A 45 -6.40 -4.48 1.07
N ILE A 46 -6.08 -4.81 -0.19
CA ILE A 46 -5.03 -4.12 -0.92
C ILE A 46 -5.73 -3.18 -1.89
N SER A 47 -5.39 -1.89 -1.79
CA SER A 47 -5.99 -0.86 -2.61
C SER A 47 -4.98 -0.29 -3.61
N LEU A 48 -5.43 -0.19 -4.86
CA LEU A 48 -4.75 0.50 -5.95
C LEU A 48 -5.47 1.78 -6.36
N VAL A 49 -6.41 2.27 -5.52
CA VAL A 49 -7.13 3.54 -5.78
C VAL A 49 -6.13 4.70 -5.88
N ASP A 50 -5.10 4.66 -5.03
CA ASP A 50 -3.97 5.59 -5.00
C ASP A 50 -2.76 5.07 -5.82
N GLY A 51 -3.01 4.17 -6.77
CA GLY A 51 -1.99 3.62 -7.65
C GLY A 51 -1.19 2.45 -7.06
N PHE A 52 -0.17 2.06 -7.80
CA PHE A 52 0.74 0.95 -7.57
C PHE A 52 2.20 1.40 -7.71
N ASN A 53 3.04 1.02 -6.76
CA ASN A 53 4.50 1.21 -6.85
C ASN A 53 5.25 -0.10 -6.66
N ILE A 54 4.82 -0.94 -5.73
CA ILE A 54 5.43 -2.23 -5.41
C ILE A 54 4.38 -3.34 -5.27
N PRO A 55 4.71 -4.60 -5.62
CA PRO A 55 3.82 -5.73 -5.38
C PRO A 55 3.68 -6.00 -3.88
N MET A 56 2.51 -6.45 -3.47
CA MET A 56 2.17 -6.67 -2.06
C MET A 56 1.36 -7.94 -1.86
N THR A 57 1.60 -8.62 -0.74
CA THR A 57 0.69 -9.62 -0.18
C THR A 57 0.31 -9.15 1.21
N PHE A 58 -1.00 -9.12 1.48
CA PHE A 58 -1.52 -8.79 2.80
C PHE A 58 -2.32 -9.98 3.32
N ALA A 59 -1.83 -10.59 4.39
CA ALA A 59 -2.36 -11.84 4.89
C ALA A 59 -2.38 -11.90 6.43
N PRO A 60 -3.39 -12.56 7.02
CA PRO A 60 -3.39 -12.89 8.43
C PRO A 60 -2.31 -13.93 8.73
N THR A 61 -1.50 -13.68 9.78
CA THR A 61 -0.43 -14.60 10.19
C THR A 61 -0.94 -15.81 10.96
N LYS A 62 -2.17 -15.73 11.49
CA LYS A 62 -2.89 -16.82 12.15
C LYS A 62 -4.20 -17.10 11.40
N PRO A 63 -4.13 -17.77 10.23
CA PRO A 63 -5.31 -18.03 9.43
C PRO A 63 -6.29 -18.95 10.18
N SER A 64 -7.58 -18.69 10.01
CA SER A 64 -8.67 -19.58 10.43
C SER A 64 -9.51 -19.95 9.22
N ALA A 65 -9.98 -21.20 9.18
CA ALA A 65 -10.74 -21.71 8.04
C ALA A 65 -11.98 -20.83 7.78
N GLY A 66 -12.07 -20.30 6.55
CA GLY A 66 -13.25 -19.57 6.06
C GLY A 66 -13.43 -18.12 6.50
N LYS A 67 -12.51 -17.54 7.30
CA LYS A 67 -12.63 -16.13 7.76
C LYS A 67 -11.46 -15.24 7.37
N CYS A 68 -10.32 -15.83 7.06
CA CYS A 68 -9.04 -15.13 6.97
C CYS A 68 -8.28 -15.65 5.75
N HIS A 69 -8.22 -14.86 4.67
CA HIS A 69 -7.51 -15.22 3.44
C HIS A 69 -6.45 -14.17 3.10
N ALA A 70 -5.43 -14.61 2.36
CA ALA A 70 -4.40 -13.72 1.84
C ALA A 70 -4.92 -12.97 0.61
N ILE A 71 -4.58 -11.68 0.52
CA ILE A 71 -4.82 -10.84 -0.66
C ILE A 71 -3.49 -10.63 -1.36
N HIS A 72 -3.47 -10.81 -2.67
CA HIS A 72 -2.26 -10.73 -3.47
C HIS A 72 -2.43 -9.70 -4.59
N CYS A 73 -1.52 -8.73 -4.64
CA CYS A 73 -1.33 -7.83 -5.76
C CYS A 73 0.13 -7.94 -6.21
N THR A 74 0.43 -8.95 -7.02
CA THR A 74 1.82 -9.32 -7.37
C THR A 74 2.09 -9.31 -8.87
N ALA A 75 1.14 -8.82 -9.68
CA ALA A 75 1.35 -8.61 -11.10
C ALA A 75 2.40 -7.51 -11.36
N ASN A 76 3.02 -7.53 -12.54
CA ASN A 76 3.98 -6.50 -12.95
C ASN A 76 3.24 -5.24 -13.48
N ILE A 77 2.47 -4.59 -12.60
CA ILE A 77 1.63 -3.45 -12.97
C ILE A 77 2.47 -2.29 -13.51
N ASN A 78 3.67 -2.04 -12.97
CA ASN A 78 4.58 -1.02 -13.49
C ASN A 78 5.05 -1.29 -14.94
N GLY A 79 5.25 -2.57 -15.28
CA GLY A 79 5.62 -3.00 -16.63
C GLY A 79 4.47 -2.87 -17.63
N GLU A 80 3.25 -3.13 -17.18
CA GLU A 80 2.03 -3.13 -17.98
C GLU A 80 1.26 -1.80 -17.92
N CYS A 81 1.77 -0.83 -17.15
CA CYS A 81 1.10 0.43 -16.88
C CYS A 81 0.74 1.19 -18.17
N PRO A 82 -0.55 1.51 -18.40
CA PRO A 82 -0.95 2.34 -19.53
C PRO A 82 -0.20 3.66 -19.54
N ARG A 83 0.18 4.13 -20.72
CA ARG A 83 1.00 5.36 -20.88
C ARG A 83 0.40 6.58 -20.17
N ALA A 84 -0.93 6.68 -20.10
CA ALA A 84 -1.64 7.79 -19.47
C ALA A 84 -1.52 7.81 -17.93
N LEU A 85 -1.23 6.67 -17.30
CA LEU A 85 -1.14 6.51 -15.84
C LEU A 85 0.31 6.41 -15.35
N LYS A 86 1.24 6.14 -16.26
CA LYS A 86 2.63 5.85 -15.92
C LYS A 86 3.36 7.10 -15.39
N VAL A 87 4.01 6.93 -14.24
CA VAL A 87 4.84 7.95 -13.60
C VAL A 87 6.18 7.35 -13.13
N PRO A 88 7.18 8.15 -12.71
CA PRO A 88 8.44 7.61 -12.23
C PRO A 88 8.25 6.65 -11.05
N GLY A 89 8.53 5.36 -11.26
CA GLY A 89 8.51 4.35 -10.19
C GLY A 89 7.14 3.79 -9.83
N GLY A 90 6.11 4.10 -10.62
CA GLY A 90 4.77 3.59 -10.36
C GLY A 90 3.81 3.68 -11.55
N CYS A 91 2.59 3.23 -11.26
CA CYS A 91 1.36 3.31 -12.02
C CYS A 91 0.24 3.69 -11.04
#